data_AF-A0AAV0PXV1-F1
#
_entry.id   AF-A0AAV0PXV1-F1
#
_cell.length_a   1.000
_cell.length_b   1.000
_cell.length_c   1.000
_cell.angle_alpha   90.00
_cell.angle_beta   90.00
_cell.angle_gamma   90.00
#
_symmetry.space_group_name_H-M   'P 1'
#
loop_
_entity.id
_entity.type
_entity.pdbx_description
1 polymer ?
#
loop_
_entity_poly.entity_id
_entity_poly.type
_entity_poly.pdbx_seq_one_letter_code
_entity_poly.pdbx_strand_id
1 'polypeptide(L)'
;MKFVNFQREVKVEKGEKGFQVKVTCEKGKGKLVSVLEAFEEMGLNVLHGKVSCTPNFVMEAIVDDVGSGQGNETADVEKITQALVRAIHGLKTEGKGTSDA
;
A
#
# COMPACT_ATOMS: atom_id res chain seq x y z
N MET A 1 12.11 -3.90 29.80
CA MET A 1 11.15 -3.18 28.93
C MET A 1 11.14 -3.85 27.57
N LYS A 2 10.00 -4.39 27.13
CA LYS A 2 9.88 -4.95 25.77
C LYS A 2 9.65 -3.77 24.82
N PHE A 3 10.59 -3.50 23.93
CA PHE A 3 10.36 -2.63 22.79
C PHE A 3 9.42 -3.37 21.84
N VAL A 4 8.11 -3.13 21.96
CA VAL A 4 7.17 -3.56 20.93
C VAL A 4 7.46 -2.67 19.73
N ASN A 5 7.95 -3.28 18.65
CA ASN A 5 8.33 -2.61 17.43
C ASN A 5 7.06 -2.19 16.66
N PHE A 6 6.33 -1.21 17.19
CA PHE A 6 5.04 -0.70 16.66
C PHE A 6 5.23 0.25 15.46
N GLN A 7 6.43 0.28 14.87
CA GLN A 7 6.86 1.34 13.94
C GLN A 7 6.09 1.33 12.62
N ARG A 8 5.50 0.20 12.23
CA ARG A 8 4.86 0.01 10.91
C ARG A 8 3.70 -0.97 10.96
N GLU A 9 2.56 -0.58 10.42
CA GLU A 9 1.34 -1.40 10.33
C GLU A 9 0.69 -1.20 8.96
N VAL A 10 0.27 -2.31 8.35
CA VAL A 10 -0.59 -2.33 7.15
C VAL A 10 -1.79 -3.20 7.46
N LYS A 11 -2.99 -2.65 7.24
CA LYS A 11 -4.27 -3.36 7.32
C LYS A 11 -4.98 -3.22 5.98
N VAL A 12 -5.49 -4.34 5.49
CA VAL A 12 -6.26 -4.39 4.25
C VAL A 12 -7.48 -5.25 4.50
N GLU A 13 -8.66 -4.70 4.21
CA GLU A 13 -9.94 -5.36 4.38
C GLU A 13 -10.75 -5.23 3.09
N LYS A 14 -11.43 -6.29 2.66
CA LYS A 14 -12.36 -6.22 1.53
C LYS A 14 -13.65 -5.55 2.00
N GLY A 15 -14.07 -4.50 1.29
CA GLY A 15 -15.35 -3.83 1.48
C GLY A 15 -16.19 -3.86 0.19
N GLU A 16 -17.40 -3.27 0.26
CA GLU A 16 -18.36 -3.26 -0.84
C GLU A 16 -17.85 -2.53 -2.10
N LYS A 17 -17.05 -1.47 -1.91
CA LYS A 17 -16.57 -0.58 -2.98
C LYS A 17 -15.12 -0.84 -3.39
N GLY A 18 -14.52 -1.93 -2.91
CA GLY A 18 -13.09 -2.20 -3.11
C GLY A 18 -12.40 -2.65 -1.82
N PHE A 19 -11.15 -2.26 -1.63
CA PHE A 19 -10.35 -2.59 -0.46
C PHE A 19 -10.17 -1.35 0.42
N GLN A 20 -10.45 -1.51 1.71
CA GLN A 20 -10.11 -0.52 2.72
C GLN A 20 -8.68 -0.79 3.20
N VAL A 21 -7.83 0.22 3.05
CA VAL A 21 -6.42 0.14 3.37
C VAL A 21 -6.12 1.13 4.49
N LYS A 22 -5.36 0.69 5.49
CA LYS A 22 -4.74 1.56 6.47
C LYS A 22 -3.25 1.27 6.57
N VAL A 23 -2.46 2.31 6.36
CA VAL A 23 -1.00 2.29 6.48
C VAL A 23 -0.62 3.22 7.62
N THR A 24 0.21 2.73 8.55
CA THR A 24 0.85 3.54 9.57
C THR A 24 2.35 3.27 9.52
N CYS A 25 3.17 4.30 9.40
CA CYS A 25 4.62 4.16 9.49
C CYS A 25 5.29 5.42 10.06
N GLU A 26 6.58 5.29 10.38
CA GLU A 26 7.47 6.42 10.60
C GLU A 26 7.33 7.45 9.46
N LYS A 27 7.27 8.72 9.84
CA LYS A 27 7.33 9.84 8.89
C LYS A 27 8.69 9.87 8.19
N GLY A 28 8.68 10.19 6.91
CA GLY A 28 9.88 10.25 6.09
C GLY A 28 9.57 10.85 4.72
N LYS A 29 10.62 11.22 3.99
CA LYS A 29 10.47 11.72 2.62
C LYS A 29 9.88 10.63 1.73
N GLY A 30 8.92 11.00 0.88
CA GLY A 30 8.39 10.12 -0.16
C GLY A 30 7.45 9.00 0.29
N LYS A 31 7.04 8.92 1.56
CA LYS A 31 6.17 7.82 2.04
C LYS A 31 4.83 7.74 1.32
N LEU A 32 4.18 8.88 1.10
CA LEU A 32 2.94 8.93 0.33
C LEU A 32 3.17 8.47 -1.12
N VAL A 33 4.25 8.94 -1.74
CA VAL A 33 4.58 8.62 -3.13
C VAL A 33 4.78 7.12 -3.29
N SER A 34 5.59 6.48 -2.45
CA SER A 34 5.82 5.03 -2.50
C SER A 34 4.54 4.21 -2.32
N VAL A 35 3.61 4.68 -1.49
CA VAL A 35 2.31 4.01 -1.31
C VAL A 35 1.43 4.15 -2.55
N LEU A 36 1.40 5.32 -3.18
CA LEU A 36 0.64 5.55 -4.41
C LEU A 36 1.23 4.80 -5.61
N GLU A 37 2.55 4.75 -5.74
CA GLU A 37 3.25 3.94 -6.76
C GLU A 37 2.88 2.46 -6.64
N ALA A 38 2.81 1.92 -5.43
CA ALA A 38 2.39 0.54 -5.21
C ALA A 38 0.94 0.28 -5.66
N PHE A 39 0.03 1.24 -5.51
CA PHE A 39 -1.32 1.10 -6.03
C PHE A 39 -1.35 1.14 -7.57
N GLU A 40 -0.60 2.06 -8.18
CA GLU A 40 -0.50 2.18 -9.63
C GLU A 40 0.09 0.92 -10.28
N GLU A 41 1.18 0.37 -9.71
CA GLU A 41 1.79 -0.88 -10.18
C GLU A 41 0.83 -2.08 -10.11
N MET A 42 -0.10 -2.07 -9.15
CA MET A 42 -1.13 -3.10 -9.01
C MET A 42 -2.37 -2.83 -9.86
N GLY A 43 -2.44 -1.71 -10.59
CA GLY A 43 -3.64 -1.32 -11.33
C GLY A 43 -4.82 -0.96 -10.44
N LEU A 44 -4.56 -0.43 -9.24
CA LEU A 44 -5.59 0.00 -8.30
C LEU A 44 -5.80 1.51 -8.36
N ASN A 45 -7.06 1.92 -8.41
CA ASN A 45 -7.45 3.33 -8.33
C ASN A 45 -7.77 3.70 -6.88
N VAL A 46 -7.33 4.89 -6.45
CA VAL A 46 -7.67 5.43 -5.13
C VAL A 46 -8.99 6.22 -5.23
N LEU A 47 -10.07 5.63 -4.73
CA LEU A 47 -11.40 6.26 -4.71
C LEU A 47 -11.55 7.30 -3.60
N HIS A 48 -10.95 7.02 -2.44
CA HIS A 48 -10.95 7.91 -1.30
C HIS A 48 -9.63 7.79 -0.54
N GLY A 49 -9.16 8.90 0.04
CA GLY A 49 -7.92 8.93 0.80
C GLY A 49 -7.94 9.98 1.90
N LYS A 50 -7.47 9.62 3.08
CA LYS A 50 -7.13 10.53 4.19
C LYS A 50 -5.68 10.32 4.58
N VAL A 51 -4.96 11.40 4.78
CA VAL A 51 -3.54 11.37 5.14
C VAL A 51 -3.30 12.25 6.36
N SER A 52 -2.54 11.74 7.33
CA SER A 52 -2.00 12.48 8.46
C SER A 52 -0.49 12.24 8.54
N CYS A 53 0.24 13.26 8.97
CA CYS A 53 1.69 13.20 9.19
C CYS A 53 2.08 13.61 10.62
N THR A 54 1.19 13.44 11.60
CA THR A 54 1.43 13.86 12.98
C THR A 54 0.82 12.87 13.98
N PRO A 55 1.61 12.22 14.85
CA PRO A 55 3.08 12.21 14.92
C PRO A 55 3.75 11.34 13.84
N ASN A 56 3.00 10.42 13.23
CA ASN A 56 3.44 9.42 12.24
C ASN A 56 2.81 9.68 10.86
N PHE A 57 3.32 9.04 9.82
CA PHE A 57 2.60 8.95 8.55
C PHE A 57 1.47 7.92 8.70
N VAL A 58 0.24 8.36 8.47
CA VAL A 58 -0.95 7.52 8.46
C VAL A 58 -1.70 7.81 7.17
N MET A 59 -2.04 6.76 6.43
CA MET A 59 -2.91 6.85 5.27
C MET A 59 -4.05 5.85 5.42
N GLU A 60 -5.28 6.32 5.21
CA GLU A 60 -6.47 5.49 5.08
C GLU A 60 -7.02 5.69 3.67
N ALA A 61 -7.26 4.61 2.94
CA ALA A 61 -7.71 4.68 1.56
C ALA A 61 -8.77 3.63 1.23
N ILE A 62 -9.64 3.96 0.29
CA ILE A 62 -10.49 2.99 -0.40
C ILE A 62 -9.93 2.88 -1.81
N VAL A 63 -9.53 1.67 -2.20
CA VAL A 63 -8.96 1.39 -3.52
C VAL A 63 -9.78 0.34 -4.26
N ASP A 64 -9.96 0.50 -5.56
CA ASP A 64 -10.65 -0.48 -6.41
C ASP A 64 -9.75 -0.96 -7.55
N ASP A 65 -10.02 -2.18 -8.03
CA ASP A 65 -9.31 -2.77 -9.16
C ASP A 65 -9.89 -2.22 -10.47
N VAL A 66 -9.02 -1.67 -11.32
CA VAL A 66 -9.38 -1.10 -12.62
C VAL A 66 -9.71 -2.19 -13.65
N GLY A 67 -9.34 -3.45 -13.40
CA GLY A 67 -9.53 -4.54 -14.36
C GLY A 67 -9.79 -5.89 -13.71
N SER A 68 -11.08 -6.28 -13.71
CA SER A 68 -11.64 -7.64 -13.50
C SER A 68 -12.36 -7.86 -12.16
N GLY A 69 -13.69 -7.85 -12.21
CA GLY A 69 -14.58 -8.13 -11.08
C GLY A 69 -14.63 -9.60 -10.63
N GLN A 70 -13.56 -10.38 -10.83
CA GLN A 70 -13.51 -11.82 -10.53
C GLN A 70 -12.11 -12.26 -10.09
N GLY A 71 -11.65 -11.78 -8.94
CA GLY A 71 -10.44 -12.24 -8.26
C GLY A 71 -10.76 -13.07 -7.00
N ASN A 72 -9.84 -13.94 -6.58
CA ASN A 72 -9.93 -14.59 -5.27
C ASN A 72 -9.60 -13.55 -4.19
N GLU A 73 -10.63 -13.07 -3.49
CA GLU A 73 -10.57 -11.96 -2.54
C GLU A 73 -9.43 -12.08 -1.53
N THR A 74 -9.17 -13.29 -1.02
CA THR A 74 -8.09 -13.55 -0.05
C THR A 74 -6.70 -13.35 -0.66
N ALA A 75 -6.49 -13.77 -1.90
CA ALA A 75 -5.23 -13.59 -2.62
C ALA A 75 -4.98 -12.11 -2.94
N ASP A 76 -6.05 -11.35 -3.18
CA ASP A 76 -5.94 -9.92 -3.48
C ASP A 76 -5.60 -9.11 -2.22
N VAL A 77 -6.20 -9.42 -1.07
CA VAL A 77 -5.83 -8.81 0.22
C VAL A 77 -4.36 -9.05 0.56
N GLU A 78 -3.86 -10.27 0.36
CA GLU A 78 -2.47 -10.60 0.65
C GLU A 78 -1.50 -9.85 -0.28
N LYS A 79 -1.78 -9.82 -1.59
CA LYS A 79 -0.97 -9.09 -2.57
C LYS A 79 -0.86 -7.60 -2.24
N ILE A 80 -2.01 -6.96 -1.95
CA ILE A 80 -2.05 -5.53 -1.57
C ILE A 80 -1.25 -5.30 -0.30
N THR A 81 -1.43 -6.17 0.71
CA THR A 81 -0.70 -6.07 1.97
C THR A 81 0.81 -6.16 1.74
N GLN A 82 1.27 -7.13 0.95
CA GLN A 82 2.70 -7.31 0.66
C GLN A 82 3.29 -6.11 -0.11
N ALA A 83 2.58 -5.60 -1.12
CA ALA A 83 3.02 -4.43 -1.88
C ALA A 83 3.18 -3.20 -0.98
N LEU A 84 2.22 -2.94 -0.09
CA LEU A 84 2.27 -1.83 0.84
C LEU A 84 3.36 -1.98 1.90
N VAL A 85 3.58 -3.18 2.42
CA VAL A 85 4.69 -3.46 3.35
C VAL A 85 6.03 -3.15 2.70
N ARG A 86 6.22 -3.53 1.42
CA ARG A 86 7.43 -3.20 0.66
C ARG A 86 7.59 -1.70 0.46
N ALA A 87 6.52 -1.01 0.06
CA ALA A 87 6.50 0.43 -0.14
C ALA A 87 6.93 1.20 1.13
N ILE A 88 6.38 0.86 2.29
CA ILE A 88 6.74 1.56 3.54
C ILE A 88 8.13 1.17 4.08
N HIS A 89 8.63 -0.02 3.72
CA HIS A 89 9.99 -0.48 4.04
C HIS A 89 11.06 0.14 3.12
N GLY A 90 10.67 0.76 2.00
CA GLY A 90 11.62 1.30 1.01
C GLY A 90 12.34 0.19 0.24
N LEU A 91 11.78 -1.01 0.21
CA LEU A 91 12.28 -2.10 -0.64
C LEU A 91 11.81 -1.80 -2.06
N LYS A 92 12.71 -1.27 -2.89
CA LYS A 92 12.46 -1.12 -4.33
C LYS A 92 12.33 -2.52 -4.93
N THR A 93 11.28 -2.76 -5.69
CA THR A 93 11.29 -3.79 -6.72
C THR A 93 12.36 -3.38 -7.72
N GLU A 94 13.37 -4.22 -7.94
CA GLU A 94 14.31 -4.01 -9.03
C GLU A 94 13.49 -4.06 -10.32
N GLY A 95 13.21 -2.89 -10.89
CA GLY A 95 12.79 -2.79 -12.27
C GLY A 95 13.86 -3.46 -13.12
N LYS A 96 13.49 -4.56 -13.78
CA LYS A 96 14.29 -5.18 -14.82
C LYS A 96 14.46 -4.16 -15.94
N GLY A 97 15.50 -3.35 -15.84
CA GLY A 97 16.09 -2.68 -16.98
C GLY A 97 16.73 -3.75 -17.86
N THR A 98 16.08 -4.07 -18.97
CA THR A 98 16.70 -4.72 -20.14
C THR A 98 15.99 -4.14 -21.35
N SER A 99 16.63 -3.55 -22.35
CA SER A 99 18.02 -3.15 -22.61
C SER A 99 17.91 -2.36 -23.92
N ASP A 100 18.64 -1.26 -24.06
CA ASP A 100 18.96 -0.75 -25.39
C ASP A 100 19.62 -1.87 -26.20
N ALA A 101 19.04 -2.18 -27.36
CA ALA A 101 19.69 -2.78 -28.53
C ALA A 101 18.78 -2.58 -29.75
#